data_AF-A0A377LNF1-F1
#
_entry.id   AF-A0A377LNF1-F1
#
_cell.length_a   1.000
_cell.length_b   1.000
_cell.length_c   1.000
_cell.angle_alpha   90.00
_cell.angle_beta   90.00
_cell.angle_gamma   90.00
#
_symmetry.space_group_name_H-M   'P 1'
#
loop_
_entity.id
_entity.type
_entity.pdbx_description
1 polymer ?
#
loop_
_entity_poly.entity_id
_entity_poly.type
_entity_poly.pdbx_seq_one_letter_code
_entity_poly.pdbx_strand_id
1 'polypeptide(L)' 'MTSGHRHFIVRVQGGRFYTQGTLAFFIEQAAHRIAQGEVSGACYEDDSGYAFAVTPAKNTP' A
#
# COMPACT_ATOMS: atom_id res chain seq x y z
N MET A 1 9.90 15.60 -15.68
CA MET A 1 9.24 15.20 -14.42
C MET A 1 9.87 13.89 -13.97
N THR A 2 10.76 13.93 -12.99
CA THR A 2 11.46 12.72 -12.52
C THR A 2 10.53 11.91 -11.63
N SER A 3 10.25 10.68 -12.07
CA SER A 3 9.43 9.64 -11.42
C SER A 3 9.71 9.57 -9.91
N GLY A 4 8.79 10.09 -9.10
CA GLY A 4 9.04 10.49 -7.71
C GLY A 4 9.22 9.36 -6.70
N HIS A 5 8.84 8.13 -7.04
CA HIS A 5 8.85 7.02 -6.09
C HIS A 5 9.27 5.75 -6.83
N ARG A 6 10.46 5.20 -6.50
CA ARG A 6 10.94 3.95 -7.11
C ARG A 6 10.61 2.73 -6.25
N HIS A 7 10.30 2.91 -4.96
CA HIS A 7 9.99 1.82 -4.04
C HIS A 7 8.70 2.11 -3.25
N PHE A 8 7.86 1.09 -3.13
CA PHE A 8 6.59 1.11 -2.41
C PHE A 8 6.57 -0.11 -1.50
N ILE A 9 6.18 0.07 -0.24
CA ILE A 9 5.95 -1.03 0.69
C ILE A 9 4.45 -1.02 1.00
N VAL A 10 3.78 -2.12 0.64
CA VAL A 10 2.38 -2.35 0.98
C VAL A 10 2.34 -3.41 2.08
N ARG A 11 1.80 -3.04 3.24
CA ARG A 11 1.59 -3.95 4.36
C ARG A 11 0.11 -4.25 4.45
N VAL A 12 -0.26 -5.46 4.04
CA VAL A 12 -1.63 -5.97 4.22
C VAL A 12 -1.64 -6.84 5.47
N GLN A 13 -2.52 -6.53 6.42
CA GLN A 13 -2.78 -7.41 7.55
C GLN A 13 -3.87 -8.40 7.14
N GLY A 14 -3.47 -9.66 6.98
CA GLY A 14 -4.42 -10.73 6.69
C GLY A 14 -5.11 -11.21 7.96
N GLY A 15 -6.44 -11.19 7.99
CA GLY A 15 -7.22 -11.92 8.99
C GLY A 15 -7.24 -13.43 8.68
N ARG A 16 -7.46 -14.27 9.70
CA ARG A 16 -7.54 -15.75 9.57
C ARG A 16 -8.50 -16.21 8.46
N PHE A 17 -9.52 -15.43 8.15
CA PHE A 17 -10.58 -15.76 7.20
C PHE A 17 -10.43 -15.07 5.84
N TYR A 18 -9.28 -14.44 5.57
CA TYR A 18 -9.09 -13.72 4.31
C TYR A 18 -8.86 -14.70 3.17
N THR A 19 -9.61 -14.49 2.11
CA THR A 19 -9.38 -15.22 0.86
C THR A 19 -8.22 -14.57 0.11
N GLN A 20 -7.65 -15.30 -0.85
CA GLN A 20 -6.70 -14.71 -1.79
C GLN A 20 -7.28 -13.48 -2.51
N GLY A 21 -8.58 -13.52 -2.85
CA GLY A 21 -9.27 -12.38 -3.48
C GLY A 21 -9.34 -11.16 -2.55
N THR A 22 -9.55 -11.37 -1.26
CA THR A 22 -9.55 -10.30 -0.25
C THR A 22 -8.19 -9.61 -0.18
N LEU A 23 -7.10 -10.37 -0.18
CA LEU A 23 -5.74 -9.82 -0.19
C LEU A 23 -5.43 -9.08 -1.49
N ALA A 24 -5.82 -9.63 -2.64
CA ALA A 24 -5.63 -8.99 -3.95
C ALA A 24 -6.36 -7.65 -4.03
N PHE A 25 -7.62 -7.60 -3.57
CA PHE A 25 -8.39 -6.37 -3.49
C PHE A 25 -7.66 -5.27 -2.70
N PHE A 26 -7.10 -5.58 -1.53
CA PHE A 26 -6.38 -4.58 -0.74
C PHE A 26 -5.10 -4.08 -1.40
N ILE A 27 -4.38 -4.95 -2.10
CA ILE A 27 -3.20 -4.55 -2.88
C ILE A 27 -3.61 -3.61 -4.02
N GLU A 28 -4.69 -3.91 -4.73
CA GLU A 28 -5.23 -3.05 -5.79
C GLU A 28 -5.67 -1.68 -5.26
N GLN A 29 -6.35 -1.64 -4.10
CA GLN A 29 -6.75 -0.38 -3.46
C GLN A 29 -5.53 0.46 -3.04
N ALA A 30 -4.49 -0.17 -2.48
CA ALA A 30 -3.22 0.52 -2.17
C ALA A 30 -2.59 1.11 -3.44
N ALA A 31 -2.48 0.31 -4.50
CA ALA A 31 -1.90 0.74 -5.76
C ALA A 31 -2.66 1.89 -6.41
N HIS A 32 -4.01 1.87 -6.38
CA HIS A 32 -4.83 2.95 -6.92
C HIS A 32 -4.60 4.28 -6.21
N ARG A 33 -4.57 4.28 -4.87
CA ARG A 33 -4.29 5.48 -4.06
C ARG A 33 -2.88 6.03 -4.29
N ILE A 34 -1.90 5.14 -4.39
CA ILE A 34 -0.51 5.50 -4.74
C ILE A 34 -0.46 6.16 -6.12
N ALA A 35 -1.17 5.62 -7.12
CA ALA A 35 -1.22 6.18 -8.47
C ALA A 35 -1.84 7.59 -8.51
N GLN A 36 -2.68 7.94 -7.53
CA GLN A 36 -3.25 9.28 -7.35
C GLN A 36 -2.32 10.23 -6.57
N GLY A 37 -1.15 9.77 -6.14
CA GLY A 37 -0.14 10.58 -5.46
C GLY A 37 -0.13 10.45 -3.94
N GLU A 38 -0.92 9.54 -3.36
CA GLU A 38 -0.83 9.29 -1.92
C GLU A 38 0.50 8.61 -1.56
N VAL A 39 1.14 9.11 -0.51
CA VAL A 39 2.43 8.58 -0.03
C VAL A 39 2.30 7.70 1.21
N SER A 40 1.15 7.73 1.88
CA SER A 40 0.84 6.85 3.00
C SER A 40 -0.66 6.80 3.24
N GLY A 41 -1.19 5.66 3.64
CA GLY A 41 -2.60 5.56 3.99
C GLY A 41 -2.97 4.22 4.61
N ALA A 42 -4.02 4.23 5.42
CA ALA A 42 -4.72 3.04 5.90
C ALA A 42 -6.16 3.05 5.34
N CYS A 43 -6.75 1.87 5.16
CA CYS A 43 -8.14 1.76 4.73
C CYS A 43 -9.11 1.44 5.87
N TYR A 44 -8.66 0.70 6.89
CA TYR A 44 -9.46 0.30 8.04
C TYR A 44 -8.62 0.35 9.32
N GLU A 45 -9.23 0.76 10.42
CA GLU A 45 -8.58 0.91 11.73
C GLU A 45 -8.68 -0.36 12.61
N ASP A 46 -9.49 -1.35 12.20
CA ASP A 46 -9.92 -2.50 13.01
C ASP A 46 -9.18 -3.81 12.69
N ASP A 47 -7.87 -3.75 12.41
CA ASP A 47 -7.01 -4.90 12.05
C ASP A 47 -7.38 -5.65 10.76
N SER A 48 -8.48 -5.27 10.12
CA SER A 48 -9.00 -5.87 8.88
C SER A 48 -8.37 -5.27 7.61
N GLY A 49 -7.57 -4.22 7.76
CA GLY A 49 -7.16 -3.39 6.64
C GLY A 49 -5.79 -3.66 6.04
N TYR A 50 -5.46 -2.76 5.11
CA TYR A 50 -4.11 -2.56 4.63
C TYR A 50 -3.63 -1.17 5.01
N ALA A 51 -2.31 -1.05 5.14
CA ALA A 51 -1.60 0.20 5.20
C ALA A 51 -0.47 0.21 4.18
N PHE A 52 -0.17 1.36 3.59
CA PHE A 52 0.95 1.51 2.67
C PHE A 52 1.78 2.74 3.02
N ALA A 53 3.05 2.69 2.63
CA ALA A 53 3.95 3.82 2.67
C ALA A 53 4.81 3.81 1.39
N VAL A 54 5.05 5.02 0.87
CA VAL A 54 5.83 5.25 -0.33
C VAL A 54 7.08 6.00 0.04
N THR A 55 8.25 5.39 -0.24
CA THR A 55 9.53 6.01 0.07
C THR A 55 10.14 6.56 -1.20
N PRO A 56 10.42 7.88 -1.26
CA PRO A 56 11.17 8.46 -2.37
C PRO A 56 12.50 7.76 -2.51
N ALA A 57 12.91 7.54 -3.75
CA ALA A 57 14.14 6.80 -4.04
C ALA A 57 15.43 7.63 -3.85
N LYS A 58 15.34 8.80 -3.21
CA LYS A 58 16.48 9.60 -2.78
C LYS A 58 16.80 9.12 -1.37
N ASN A 59 17.98 8.51 -1.20
CA ASN A 59 18.56 7.96 0.04
C ASN A 59 18.58 6.42 0.13
N THR A 60 18.73 5.68 -0.97
CA THR A 60 19.51 4.44 -0.88
C THR A 60 20.99 4.86 -0.77
N PRO A 61 21.74 4.49 0.29
CA PRO A 61 23.18 4.69 0.34
C PRO A 61 23.89 4.07 -0.87
#